data_AF-A0A7V0X8N2-F1
#
_entry.id   AF-A0A7V0X8N2-F1
#
_cell.length_a   1.000
_cell.length_b   1.000
_cell.length_c   1.000
_cell.angle_alpha   90.00
_cell.angle_beta   90.00
_cell.angle_gamma   90.00
#
_symmetry.space_group_name_H-M   'P 1'
#
loop_
_entity.id
_entity.type
_entity.pdbx_description
1 polymer ?
#
loop_
_entity_poly.entity_id
_entity_poly.type
_entity_poly.pdbx_seq_one_letter_code
_entity_poly.pdbx_strand_id
1 'polypeptide(L)'
;MKEDWIALGEFFDKKLLLESIRILKQEEIPAKVESSRNFLHSAYGTQNMQPDILYVPTALLDKADRLLKNQYPSDKQEIDMSDYSDDELADIMENQHEWHADFLLSAEKEQKRRNHE
;
A
#
# COMPACT_ATOMS: atom_id res chain seq x y z
N MET A 1 12.98 -21.40 -21.12
CA MET A 1 13.01 -21.23 -19.66
C MET A 1 11.66 -20.65 -19.27
N LYS A 2 10.93 -21.22 -18.30
CA LYS A 2 9.73 -20.57 -17.76
C LYS A 2 10.22 -19.44 -16.86
N GLU A 3 9.79 -18.20 -17.13
CA GLU A 3 10.06 -17.10 -16.21
C GLU A 3 9.22 -17.33 -14.96
N ASP A 4 9.87 -17.64 -13.84
CA ASP A 4 9.21 -17.76 -12.55
C ASP A 4 9.07 -16.37 -11.92
N TRP A 5 7.83 -15.96 -11.69
CA TRP A 5 7.46 -14.68 -11.10
C TRP A 5 7.19 -14.86 -9.60
N ILE A 6 7.64 -13.91 -8.79
CA ILE A 6 7.46 -13.90 -7.33
C ILE A 6 6.93 -12.55 -6.87
N ALA A 7 6.08 -12.54 -5.84
CA ALA A 7 5.55 -11.33 -5.26
C ALA A 7 6.68 -10.55 -4.57
N LEU A 8 6.80 -9.27 -4.94
CA LEU A 8 7.72 -8.31 -4.32
C LEU A 8 7.06 -7.60 -3.14
N GLY A 9 5.78 -7.29 -3.23
CA GLY A 9 5.04 -6.62 -2.18
C GLY A 9 3.57 -6.35 -2.52
N GLU A 10 2.82 -6.03 -1.47
CA GLU A 10 1.42 -5.63 -1.50
C GLU A 10 1.32 -4.10 -1.44
N PHE A 11 0.46 -3.52 -2.27
CA PHE A 11 0.30 -2.07 -2.39
C PHE A 11 -1.17 -1.67 -2.24
N PHE A 12 -1.47 -0.92 -1.19
CA PHE A 12 -2.80 -0.31 -0.99
C PHE A 12 -2.89 1.08 -1.65
N ASP A 13 -1.77 1.80 -1.78
CA ASP A 13 -1.73 3.08 -2.50
C ASP A 13 -1.31 2.90 -3.96
N LYS A 14 -2.21 3.27 -4.87
CA LYS A 14 -1.98 3.24 -6.32
C LYS A 14 -0.85 4.17 -6.78
N LYS A 15 -0.66 5.33 -6.14
CA LYS A 15 0.45 6.25 -6.45
C LYS A 15 1.79 5.58 -6.13
N LEU A 16 1.89 4.95 -4.97
CA LEU A 16 3.09 4.24 -4.54
C LEU A 16 3.40 3.04 -5.45
N LEU A 17 2.38 2.27 -5.83
CA LEU A 17 2.52 1.18 -6.78
C LEU A 17 3.05 1.68 -8.14
N LEU A 18 2.45 2.74 -8.69
CA LEU A 18 2.86 3.31 -9.97
C LEU A 18 4.29 3.85 -9.91
N GLU A 19 4.68 4.45 -8.79
CA GLU A 19 6.04 4.94 -8.61
C GLU A 19 7.06 3.79 -8.48
N SER A 20 6.70 2.72 -7.76
CA SER A 20 7.51 1.51 -7.67
C SER A 20 7.73 0.88 -9.04
N ILE A 21 6.68 0.78 -9.86
CA ILE A 21 6.77 0.29 -11.25
C ILE A 21 7.67 1.20 -12.09
N ARG A 22 7.56 2.52 -11.93
CA ARG A 22 8.41 3.50 -12.64
C ARG A 22 9.89 3.28 -12.31
N ILE A 23 10.22 3.10 -11.04
CA ILE A 23 11.60 2.88 -10.57
C ILE A 23 12.13 1.54 -11.11
N LEU A 24 11.37 0.46 -11.00
CA LEU A 24 11.76 -0.85 -11.54
C LEU A 24 12.00 -0.79 -13.05
N LYS A 25 11.15 -0.04 -13.78
CA LYS A 25 11.31 0.16 -15.23
C LYS A 25 12.56 0.95 -15.60
N GLN A 26 12.95 1.95 -14.79
CA GLN A 26 14.20 2.71 -15.00
C GLN A 26 15.44 1.82 -14.86
N GLU A 27 15.37 0.81 -13.99
CA GLU A 27 16.44 -0.17 -13.74
C GLU A 27 16.35 -1.42 -14.62
N GLU A 28 15.52 -1.37 -15.67
CA GLU A 28 15.26 -2.45 -16.63
C GLU A 28 14.78 -3.76 -15.96
N ILE A 29 14.09 -3.66 -14.82
CA ILE A 29 13.49 -4.79 -14.11
C ILE A 29 12.05 -4.97 -14.60
N PRO A 30 11.72 -6.12 -15.24
CA PRO A 30 10.34 -6.42 -15.62
C PRO A 30 9.45 -6.53 -14.37
N ALA A 31 8.25 -5.96 -14.44
CA ALA A 31 7.27 -6.00 -13.36
C ALA A 31 5.88 -6.39 -13.89
N LYS A 32 5.13 -7.15 -13.10
CA LYS A 32 3.72 -7.48 -13.34
C LYS A 32 2.90 -7.05 -12.14
N VAL A 33 1.67 -6.61 -12.39
CA VAL A 33 0.74 -6.24 -11.32
C VAL A 33 -0.46 -7.16 -11.41
N GLU A 34 -0.82 -7.76 -10.29
CA GLU A 34 -2.12 -8.36 -10.10
C GLU A 34 -2.99 -7.33 -9.38
N SER A 35 -3.89 -6.70 -10.14
CA SER A 35 -4.79 -5.71 -9.57
C SER A 35 -6.00 -6.38 -8.95
N SER A 36 -6.23 -6.14 -7.67
CA SER A 36 -7.41 -6.65 -7.00
C SER A 36 -8.58 -5.70 -7.27
N ARG A 37 -9.55 -6.15 -8.08
CA ARG A 37 -10.71 -5.32 -8.46
C ARG A 37 -11.83 -5.28 -7.40
N ASN A 38 -11.62 -5.87 -6.24
CA ASN A 38 -12.66 -5.96 -5.21
C ASN A 38 -12.56 -4.77 -4.26
N PHE A 39 -13.15 -3.67 -4.69
CA PHE A 39 -13.50 -2.57 -3.80
C PHE A 39 -14.89 -2.87 -3.23
N LEU A 40 -14.98 -3.38 -2.01
CA LEU A 40 -16.27 -3.41 -1.32
C LEU A 40 -16.60 -1.97 -0.91
N HIS A 41 -17.35 -1.29 -1.76
CA HIS A 41 -17.87 0.03 -1.47
C HIS A 41 -18.97 -0.12 -0.41
N SER A 42 -18.71 0.38 0.79
CA SER A 42 -19.74 0.59 1.80
C SER A 42 -20.27 2.04 1.69
N ALA A 43 -21.32 2.36 2.45
CA ALA A 43 -21.81 3.74 2.56
C ALA A 43 -20.80 4.70 3.25
N TYR A 44 -19.69 4.16 3.77
CA TYR A 44 -18.72 4.84 4.63
C TYR A 44 -17.29 4.78 4.07
N GLY A 45 -17.14 4.40 2.79
CA GLY A 45 -15.84 4.26 2.11
C GLY A 45 -15.55 2.83 1.63
N THR A 46 -14.32 2.63 1.18
CA THR A 46 -13.87 1.33 0.65
C THR A 46 -13.47 0.41 1.80
N GLN A 47 -14.37 -0.48 2.20
CA GLN A 47 -14.04 -1.59 3.09
C GLN A 47 -13.37 -2.71 2.28
N ASN A 48 -12.40 -3.43 2.86
CA ASN A 48 -11.69 -4.53 2.22
C ASN A 48 -10.97 -4.17 0.91
N MET A 49 -10.21 -3.07 0.88
CA MET A 49 -9.31 -2.80 -0.25
C MET A 49 -8.26 -3.91 -0.31
N GLN A 50 -8.48 -4.90 -1.18
CA GLN A 50 -7.46 -5.91 -1.45
C GLN A 50 -6.26 -5.20 -2.10
N PRO A 51 -5.03 -5.43 -1.62
CA PRO A 51 -3.87 -4.77 -2.18
C PRO A 51 -3.65 -5.21 -3.63
N ASP A 52 -3.07 -4.32 -4.41
CA ASP A 52 -2.46 -4.68 -5.68
C ASP A 52 -1.13 -5.38 -5.38
N ILE A 53 -0.88 -6.53 -6.01
CA ILE A 53 0.34 -7.31 -5.79
C ILE A 53 1.31 -7.03 -6.93
N LEU A 54 2.51 -6.55 -6.58
CA LEU A 54 3.59 -6.32 -7.54
C LEU A 54 4.47 -7.57 -7.61
N TYR A 55 4.64 -8.13 -8.80
CA TYR A 55 5.48 -9.28 -9.07
C TYR A 55 6.70 -8.90 -9.90
N VAL A 56 7.81 -9.59 -9.65
CA VAL A 56 9.06 -9.48 -10.40
C VAL A 56 9.60 -10.87 -10.75
N PRO A 57 10.50 -11.01 -11.74
CA PRO A 57 11.21 -12.26 -11.96
C PRO A 57 11.99 -12.67 -10.72
N THR A 58 11.93 -13.94 -10.34
CA THR A 58 12.58 -14.47 -9.13
C THR A 58 14.09 -14.16 -9.12
N ALA A 59 14.74 -14.19 -10.29
CA ALA A 59 16.15 -13.87 -10.45
C ALA A 59 16.51 -12.41 -10.12
N LEU A 60 15.52 -11.51 -10.08
CA LEU A 60 15.70 -10.07 -9.84
C LEU A 60 15.08 -9.61 -8.51
N LEU A 61 14.53 -10.53 -7.70
CA LEU A 61 13.86 -10.21 -6.43
C LEU A 61 14.77 -9.38 -5.52
N ASP A 62 15.99 -9.85 -5.24
CA ASP A 62 16.91 -9.17 -4.33
C ASP A 62 17.30 -7.77 -4.82
N LYS A 63 17.46 -7.59 -6.14
CA LYS A 63 17.76 -6.28 -6.74
C LYS A 63 16.56 -5.34 -6.56
N ALA A 64 15.36 -5.82 -6.88
CA ALA A 64 14.12 -5.06 -6.79
C ALA A 64 13.80 -4.66 -5.34
N ASP A 65 13.92 -5.60 -4.39
CA ASP A 65 13.65 -5.37 -2.97
C ASP A 65 14.60 -4.32 -2.38
N ARG A 66 15.90 -4.42 -2.65
CA ARG A 66 16.87 -3.41 -2.20
C ARG A 66 16.61 -2.04 -2.82
N LEU A 67 16.28 -2.01 -4.10
CA LEU A 67 16.00 -0.77 -4.81
C LEU A 67 14.80 -0.04 -4.20
N LEU A 68 13.70 -0.77 -3.96
CA LEU A 68 12.51 -0.19 -3.37
C LEU A 68 12.70 0.15 -1.90
N LYS A 69 13.37 -0.67 -1.09
CA LYS A 69 13.63 -0.37 0.34
C LYS A 69 14.53 0.83 0.54
N ASN A 70 15.49 1.07 -0.35
CA ASN A 70 16.31 2.28 -0.30
C ASN A 70 15.50 3.54 -0.59
N GLN A 71 14.44 3.43 -1.40
CA GLN A 71 13.62 4.55 -1.81
C GLN A 71 12.40 4.77 -0.91
N TYR A 72 11.86 3.68 -0.36
CA TYR A 72 10.76 3.61 0.59
C TYR A 72 11.17 2.65 1.71
N PRO A 73 11.90 3.11 2.74
CA PRO A 73 12.09 2.31 3.93
C PRO A 73 10.71 1.91 4.46
N SER A 74 10.55 0.62 4.80
CA SER A 74 9.30 -0.04 5.23
C SER A 74 8.52 0.72 6.32
N ASP A 75 9.19 1.64 7.00
CA ASP A 75 8.70 2.39 8.13
C ASP A 75 7.89 3.65 7.72
N LYS A 76 7.62 3.83 6.41
CA LYS A 76 6.95 5.02 5.84
C LYS A 76 5.90 4.73 4.78
N GLN A 77 5.33 3.52 4.71
CA GLN A 77 4.07 3.35 3.98
C GLN A 77 2.90 3.85 4.84
N GLU A 78 2.94 5.14 5.16
CA GLU A 78 1.83 5.80 5.83
C GLU A 78 0.74 6.03 4.80
N ILE A 79 -0.44 5.49 5.07
CA ILE A 79 -1.61 5.74 4.27
C ILE A 79 -2.01 7.19 4.53
N ASP A 80 -2.08 7.99 3.47
CA ASP A 80 -2.53 9.38 3.58
C ASP A 80 -4.01 9.40 3.94
N MET A 81 -4.31 9.80 5.18
CA MET A 81 -5.66 9.92 5.72
C MET A 81 -6.14 11.38 5.81
N SER A 82 -5.42 12.33 5.21
CA SER A 82 -5.74 13.76 5.34
C SER A 82 -7.12 14.14 4.78
N ASP A 83 -7.63 13.37 3.82
CA ASP A 83 -8.98 13.53 3.25
C ASP A 83 -10.10 12.91 4.10
N TYR A 84 -9.79 12.14 5.15
CA TYR A 84 -10.80 11.50 6.02
C TYR A 84 -11.31 12.50 7.07
N SER A 85 -12.61 12.49 7.33
CA SER A 85 -13.24 13.26 8.42
C SER A 85 -12.95 12.65 9.80
N ASP A 86 -13.13 13.44 10.87
CA ASP A 86 -12.89 12.95 12.24
C ASP A 86 -13.81 11.77 12.61
N ASP A 87 -15.03 11.74 12.08
CA ASP A 87 -15.98 10.64 12.26
C ASP A 87 -15.50 9.37 11.54
N GLU A 88 -14.95 9.50 10.33
CA GLU A 88 -14.40 8.36 9.57
C GLU A 88 -13.13 7.81 10.24
N LEU A 89 -12.28 8.68 10.79
CA LEU A 89 -11.10 8.27 11.56
C LEU A 89 -11.51 7.53 12.84
N ALA A 90 -12.53 8.02 13.55
CA ALA A 90 -13.08 7.37 14.74
C ALA A 90 -13.66 5.99 14.42
N ASP A 91 -14.43 5.86 13.34
CA ASP A 91 -15.03 4.59 12.92
C ASP A 91 -13.98 3.52 12.56
N ILE A 92 -12.89 3.92 11.89
CA ILE A 92 -11.74 3.05 11.63
C ILE A 92 -11.13 2.53 12.94
N MET A 93 -10.95 3.43 13.92
CA MET A 93 -10.40 3.09 15.24
C MET A 93 -11.36 2.31 16.15
N GLU A 94 -12.68 2.41 15.94
CA GLU A 94 -13.68 1.64 16.69
C GLU A 94 -13.88 0.23 16.10
N ASN A 95 -13.77 0.11 14.78
CA ASN A 95 -13.94 -1.16 14.06
C ASN A 95 -12.61 -1.83 13.70
N GLN A 96 -11.63 -1.79 14.59
CA GLN A 96 -10.24 -2.23 14.33
C GLN A 96 -10.09 -3.64 13.75
N HIS A 97 -11.06 -4.50 14.00
CA HIS A 97 -11.08 -5.89 13.52
C HIS A 97 -11.46 -6.01 12.03
N GLU A 98 -12.03 -4.96 11.44
CA GLU A 98 -12.43 -4.90 10.03
C GLU A 98 -11.39 -4.19 9.15
N TRP A 99 -10.41 -3.52 9.75
CA TRP A 99 -9.41 -2.71 9.06
C TRP A 99 -8.01 -3.31 9.13
N HIS A 100 -7.19 -3.06 8.10
CA HIS A 100 -5.80 -3.46 8.11
C HIS A 100 -5.01 -2.65 9.17
N ALA A 101 -4.00 -3.27 9.79
CA ALA A 101 -3.22 -2.63 10.86
C ALA A 101 -2.60 -1.29 10.42
N ASP A 102 -2.20 -1.17 9.15
CA ASP A 102 -1.63 0.07 8.60
C ASP A 102 -2.67 1.19 8.50
N PHE A 103 -3.94 0.87 8.20
CA PHE A 103 -5.03 1.85 8.22
C PHE A 103 -5.27 2.38 9.64
N LEU A 104 -5.20 1.51 10.65
CA LEU A 104 -5.35 1.90 12.05
C LEU A 104 -4.22 2.82 12.50
N LEU A 105 -2.97 2.45 12.22
CA LEU A 105 -1.79 3.25 12.55
C LEU A 105 -1.85 4.63 11.89
N SER A 106 -2.23 4.70 10.61
CA SER A 106 -2.37 5.96 9.88
C SER A 106 -3.53 6.81 10.39
N ALA A 107 -4.68 6.20 10.72
CA ALA A 107 -5.82 6.91 11.29
C ALA A 107 -5.51 7.50 12.68
N GLU A 108 -4.87 6.73 13.57
CA GLU A 108 -4.42 7.22 14.87
C GLU A 108 -3.44 8.38 14.75
N LYS A 109 -2.53 8.32 13.77
CA LYS A 109 -1.54 9.35 13.53
C LYS A 109 -2.18 10.65 13.03
N GLU A 110 -3.12 10.56 12.10
CA GLU A 110 -3.85 11.72 11.58
C GLU A 110 -4.73 12.35 12.67
N GLN A 111 -5.42 11.56 13.48
CA GLN A 111 -6.22 12.07 14.61
C GLN A 111 -5.34 12.82 15.62
N LYS A 112 -4.14 12.27 15.93
CA LYS A 112 -3.16 12.94 16.81
C LYS A 112 -2.65 14.25 16.21
N ARG A 113 -2.43 14.31 14.89
CA ARG A 113 -2.01 15.54 14.20
C ARG A 113 -3.05 16.64 14.39
N ARG A 114 -4.33 16.35 14.15
CA ARG A 114 -5.44 17.31 14.27
C ARG A 114 -5.66 17.84 15.69
N ASN A 115 -5.59 16.97 16.69
CA ASN A 115 -5.76 17.36 18.09
C ASN A 115 -4.63 18.27 18.63
N HIS A 116 -3.52 18.38 17.90
CA HIS A 116 -2.36 19.21 18.24
C HIS A 116 -2.27 20.51 17.39
N GLU A 117 -3.19 20.73 16.45
CA GLU A 117 -3.36 21.98 15.69
C GLU A 117 -4.35 22.94 16.37
#